data_AF-A0A8X6GDF2-F1
#
_entry.id   AF-A0A8X6GDF2-F1
#
_cell.length_a   1.000
_cell.length_b   1.000
_cell.length_c   1.000
_cell.angle_alpha   90.00
_cell.angle_beta   90.00
_cell.angle_gamma   90.00
#
_symmetry.space_group_name_H-M   'P 1'
#
loop_
_entity.id
_entity.type
_entity.pdbx_description
1 polymer ?
#
loop_
_entity_poly.entity_id
_entity_poly.type
_entity_poly.pdbx_seq_one_letter_code
_entity_poly.pdbx_strand_id
1 'polypeptide(L)' 'MTSNSVPEGYEVNLRFVYGMRCIGIGKSAAQTFCALMNLPPPPAKFERLYTPIFNALETASSRSIVNNVNEAVY' A
#
# COMPACT_ATOMS: atom_id res chain seq x y z
N MET A 1 1.52 15.58 -14.25
CA MET A 1 2.03 14.22 -13.98
C MET A 1 0.97 13.52 -13.14
N THR A 2 0.24 12.56 -13.71
CA THR A 2 -0.80 11.79 -13.02
C THR A 2 -0.23 10.43 -12.59
N SER A 3 -0.77 9.86 -11.51
CA SER A 3 -0.38 8.52 -11.04
C SER A 3 -0.55 7.47 -12.14
N ASN A 4 0.33 6.47 -12.16
CA ASN A 4 0.18 5.31 -13.03
C ASN A 4 -1.14 4.57 -12.72
N SER A 5 -1.82 4.12 -13.77
CA SER A 5 -2.96 3.21 -13.67
C SER A 5 -2.47 1.78 -13.52
N VAL A 6 -3.06 1.04 -12.59
CA VAL A 6 -2.82 -0.38 -12.33
C VAL A 6 -4.17 -1.12 -12.33
N PRO A 7 -4.21 -2.46 -12.44
CA PRO A 7 -5.47 -3.21 -12.46
C PRO A 7 -6.40 -2.91 -11.27
N GLU A 8 -5.82 -2.53 -10.14
CA GLU A 8 -6.52 -2.20 -8.89
C GLU A 8 -6.91 -0.72 -8.75
N GLY A 9 -6.63 0.12 -9.77
CA GLY A 9 -6.94 1.54 -9.79
C GLY A 9 -5.72 2.41 -10.10
N TYR A 10 -5.38 3.33 -9.20
CA TYR A 10 -4.18 4.15 -9.34
C TYR A 10 -3.14 3.76 -8.29
N GLU A 11 -1.88 3.73 -8.69
CA GLU A 11 -0.75 3.40 -7.80
C GLU A 11 -0.75 4.25 -6.53
N VAL A 12 -1.07 5.54 -6.64
CA VAL A 12 -1.16 6.45 -5.49
C VAL A 12 -2.20 5.99 -4.46
N ASN A 13 -3.30 5.36 -4.90
CA ASN A 13 -4.33 4.85 -4.00
C ASN A 13 -3.84 3.63 -3.22
N LEU A 14 -3.06 2.75 -3.85
CA LEU A 14 -2.41 1.62 -3.17
C LEU A 14 -1.42 2.10 -2.12
N ARG A 15 -0.55 3.05 -2.48
CA ARG A 15 0.44 3.64 -1.56
C ARG A 15 -0.24 4.35 -0.39
N PHE A 16 -1.34 5.06 -0.64
CA PHE A 16 -2.14 5.70 0.41
C PHE A 16 -2.71 4.67 1.39
N VAL A 17 -3.33 3.60 0.90
CA VAL A 17 -3.89 2.53 1.74
C VAL A 17 -2.79 1.79 2.53
N TYR A 18 -1.67 1.49 1.88
CA TYR A 18 -0.51 0.88 2.54
C TYR A 18 0.05 1.79 3.64
N GLY A 19 0.24 3.08 3.35
CA GLY A 19 0.73 4.07 4.30
C GLY A 19 -0.17 4.18 5.53
N MET A 20 -1.48 4.30 5.32
CA MET A 20 -2.47 4.31 6.42
C MET A 20 -2.38 3.04 7.27
N ARG A 21 -2.20 1.85 6.65
CA ARG A 21 -2.01 0.59 7.38
C ARG A 21 -0.72 0.59 8.21
N CYS A 22 0.39 1.09 7.67
CA CYS A 22 1.68 1.15 8.39
C CYS A 22 1.62 2.01 9.66
N ILE A 23 0.84 3.09 9.65
CA ILE A 23 0.65 3.97 10.81
C ILE A 23 -0.51 3.53 11.72
N GLY A 24 -1.11 2.37 11.47
CA GLY A 24 -2.22 1.84 12.27
C GLY A 24 -3.56 2.57 12.06
N ILE A 25 -3.70 3.34 10.98
CA ILE A 25 -4.90 4.09 10.66
C ILE A 25 -5.82 3.25 9.78
N GLY A 26 -7.03 3.00 10.29
CA GLY A 26 -8.06 2.25 9.60
C GLY A 26 -8.83 3.08 8.55
N LYS A 27 -9.73 2.39 7.84
CA LYS A 27 -10.56 2.98 6.77
C LYS A 27 -11.33 4.24 7.21
N SER A 28 -11.89 4.25 8.41
CA SER A 28 -12.71 5.38 8.90
C SER A 28 -11.90 6.67 9.00
N ALA A 29 -10.73 6.62 9.62
CA ALA A 29 -9.86 7.79 9.72
C ALA A 29 -9.24 8.17 8.37
N ALA A 30 -8.99 7.20 7.48
CA ALA A 30 -8.62 7.49 6.09
C ALA A 30 -9.74 8.23 5.31
N GLN A 31 -11.01 7.90 5.56
CA GLN A 31 -12.15 8.63 5.00
C GLN A 31 -12.21 10.06 5.55
N THR A 32 -12.02 10.25 6.86
CA THR A 32 -11.94 11.58 7.47
C THR A 32 -10.80 12.40 6.87
N PHE A 33 -9.62 11.80 6.69
CA PHE A 33 -8.49 12.47 6.05
C PHE A 33 -8.82 12.93 4.63
N CYS A 34 -9.40 12.04 3.80
CA CYS A 34 -9.81 12.41 2.44
C CYS A 34 -10.85 13.54 2.44
N ALA A 35 -11.84 13.48 3.34
CA ALA A 35 -12.85 14.54 3.46
C ALA A 35 -12.23 15.89 3.88
N LEU A 36 -11.33 15.87 4.87
CA LEU A 36 -10.62 17.06 5.35
C LEU A 36 -9.78 17.72 4.26
N MET A 37 -9.14 16.90 3.42
CA MET A 37 -8.23 17.36 2.37
C MET A 37 -8.95 17.63 1.04
N ASN A 38 -10.28 17.53 0.99
CA ASN A 38 -11.08 17.62 -0.23
C ASN A 38 -10.60 16.65 -1.34
N LEU A 39 -10.22 15.44 -0.93
CA LEU A 39 -9.80 14.36 -1.81
C LEU A 39 -10.97 13.43 -2.13
N PRO A 40 -10.92 12.69 -3.25
CA PRO A 40 -11.83 11.59 -3.49
C PRO A 40 -11.83 10.61 -2.31
N PRO A 41 -12.97 9.99 -1.99
CA PRO A 41 -13.03 9.03 -0.90
C PRO A 41 -12.06 7.88 -1.15
N PRO A 42 -11.48 7.30 -0.09
CA PRO A 42 -10.62 6.15 -0.24
C PRO A 42 -11.36 5.01 -0.94
N PRO A 43 -10.64 4.10 -1.62
CA PRO A 43 -11.25 2.98 -2.33
C PRO A 43 -12.25 2.24 -1.45
N ALA A 44 -13.51 2.16 -1.92
CA ALA A 44 -14.61 1.59 -1.13
C ALA A 44 -14.32 0.16 -0.65
N LYS A 45 -13.57 -0.59 -1.48
CA LYS A 45 -13.11 -1.96 -1.23
C LYS A 45 -11.65 -1.97 -0.79
N PHE A 46 -11.37 -1.36 0.36
CA PHE A 46 -10.07 -1.38 1.05
C PHE A 46 -9.48 -2.80 1.12
N GLU A 47 -10.35 -3.79 1.31
CA GLU A 47 -10.00 -5.21 1.35
C GLU A 47 -9.44 -5.76 0.04
N ARG A 48 -9.91 -5.28 -1.12
CA ARG A 48 -9.38 -5.73 -2.42
C ARG A 48 -7.94 -5.29 -2.64
N LEU A 49 -7.50 -4.27 -1.93
CA LEU A 49 -6.11 -3.82 -1.96
C LEU A 49 -5.24 -4.59 -0.96
N TYR A 50 -5.81 -5.32 0.00
CA TYR A 50 -5.02 -6.08 0.96
C TYR A 50 -4.26 -7.23 0.30
N THR A 51 -4.90 -8.01 -0.57
CA THR A 51 -4.21 -9.12 -1.28
C THR A 51 -3.01 -8.64 -2.10
N PRO A 52 -3.12 -7.65 -3.01
CA PRO A 52 -1.98 -7.19 -3.79
C PRO A 52 -0.91 -6.52 -2.92
N ILE A 53 -1.30 -5.75 -1.89
CA ILE A 53 -0.34 -5.16 -0.93
C ILE A 53 0.38 -6.26 -0.15
N PHE A 54 -0.34 -7.28 0.31
CA PHE A 54 0.22 -8.40 1.08
C PHE A 54 1.22 -9.20 0.23
N ASN A 55 0.84 -9.59 -0.99
CA ASN A 55 1.73 -10.34 -1.89
C ASN A 55 2.98 -9.54 -2.25
N ALA A 56 2.83 -8.23 -2.50
CA ALA A 56 3.96 -7.35 -2.77
C ALA A 56 4.89 -7.24 -1.55
N LEU A 57 4.32 -7.11 -0.35
CA LEU A 57 5.06 -7.07 0.90
C LEU A 57 5.81 -8.39 1.15
N GLU A 58 5.13 -9.53 1.04
CA GLU A 58 5.72 -10.86 1.20
C GLU A 58 6.88 -11.09 0.23
N THR A 59 6.70 -10.72 -1.04
CA THR A 59 7.74 -10.83 -2.07
C THR A 59 8.94 -9.95 -1.72
N ALA A 60 8.71 -8.71 -1.30
CA ALA A 60 9.77 -7.78 -0.93
C ALA A 60 10.54 -8.27 0.31
N SER A 61 9.83 -8.73 1.34
CA SER A 61 10.43 -9.30 2.56
C SER A 61 11.25 -10.55 2.26
N SER A 62 10.71 -11.48 1.46
CA SER A 62 11.42 -12.71 1.07
C SER A 62 12.71 -12.39 0.31
N ARG A 63 12.65 -11.45 -0.65
CA ARG A 63 13.85 -11.00 -1.39
C ARG A 63 14.88 -10.35 -0.47
N SER A 64 14.45 -9.51 0.46
CA SER A 64 15.36 -8.87 1.41
C SER A 64 16.13 -9.90 2.24
N ILE A 65 15.46 -10.96 2.72
CA ILE A 65 16.12 -12.03 3.48
C ILE A 65 17.18 -12.73 2.61
N VAL A 66 16.85 -13.09 1.37
CA VAL A 66 17.78 -13.74 0.45
C VAL A 66 19.01 -12.86 0.17
N ASN A 67 18.79 -11.56 -0.06
CA ASN A 67 19.88 -10.62 -0.29
C ASN A 67 20.80 -10.52 0.94
N ASN A 68 20.23 -10.40 2.14
CA ASN A 68 21.00 -10.34 3.39
C ASN A 68 21.82 -11.62 3.61
N VAL A 69 21.29 -12.80 3.27
CA VAL A 69 22.04 -14.06 3.35
C VAL A 69 23.19 -14.07 2.37
N ASN A 70 22.97 -13.64 1.12
CA ASN A 70 24.04 -13.56 0.14
C ASN A 70 25.13 -12.58 0.59
N GLU A 71 24.77 -11.40 1.07
CA GLU A 71 25.71 -10.40 1.59
C GLU A 71 26.50 -10.90 2.81
N ALA A 72 25.93 -11.80 3.63
CA ALA A 72 26.62 -12.38 4.79
C ALA A 72 27.59 -13.53 4.43
N VAL A 73 27.47 -14.12 3.24
CA VAL A 73 28.31 -15.22 2.76
C VAL A 73 29.56 -14.71 2.02
N TYR A 74 29.56 -13.46 1.57
CA TYR A 74 30.71 -12.76 0.97
C TYR A 74 31.43 -11.87 2.00
#